data_AF-A0A075A5N2-F1
#
_entry.id   AF-A0A075A5N2-F1
#
_cell.length_a   1.000
_cell.length_b   1.000
_cell.length_c   1.000
_cell.angle_alpha   90.00
_cell.angle_beta   90.00
_cell.angle_gamma   90.00
#
_symmetry.space_group_name_H-M   'P 1'
#
loop_
_entity.id
_entity.type
_entity.pdbx_description
1 polymer ?
#
loop_
_entity_poly.entity_id
_entity_poly.type
_entity_poly.pdbx_seq_one_letter_code
_entity_poly.pdbx_strand_id
1 'polypeptide(L)'
;MRQAWTQSLITLVEAVIQPNLANRVEDMVLKGLDRKKERTPVEEQFGDSLVRIGKELGQSSPNASAMIKCGQAQALLGKAARTMQEGIECSYLEWLRNFLKSSVRVASQERDNLDNLRLDLDRAKTLLKRAKDDAAKKQACEQQVSEAQTLFDRQCEATKRVLEKCISDFHNG
;
A
#
# COMPACT_ATOMS: atom_id res chain seq x y z
N MET A 1 4.79 -11.90 2.02
CA MET A 1 5.19 -11.33 3.33
C MET A 1 5.26 -9.80 3.27
N ARG A 2 6.11 -9.18 2.43
CA ARG A 2 6.19 -7.71 2.29
C ARG A 2 4.86 -7.03 1.96
N GLN A 3 4.07 -7.59 1.04
CA GLN A 3 2.74 -7.07 0.72
C GLN A 3 1.83 -6.91 1.95
N ALA A 4 1.79 -7.93 2.83
CA ALA A 4 0.94 -7.89 4.02
C ALA A 4 1.43 -6.81 5.01
N TRP A 5 2.75 -6.64 5.15
CA TRP A 5 3.32 -5.57 5.95
C TRP A 5 2.97 -4.19 5.38
N THR A 6 3.15 -4.00 4.07
CA THR A 6 2.80 -2.75 3.39
C THR A 6 1.32 -2.39 3.54
N GLN A 7 0.41 -3.35 3.35
CA GLN A 7 -1.02 -3.14 3.54
C GLN A 7 -1.38 -2.78 5.00
N SER A 8 -0.77 -3.47 5.97
CA SER A 8 -0.94 -3.16 7.39
C SER A 8 -0.45 -1.76 7.74
N LEU A 9 0.74 -1.39 7.26
CA LEU A 9 1.34 -0.07 7.48
C LEU A 9 0.46 1.05 6.89
N ILE A 10 -0.03 0.91 5.65
CA ILE A 10 -0.96 1.88 5.05
C ILE A 10 -2.18 2.05 5.95
N THR A 11 -2.79 0.94 6.38
CA THR A 11 -4.00 0.98 7.21
C THR A 11 -3.77 1.71 8.55
N LEU A 12 -2.65 1.42 9.22
CA LEU A 12 -2.28 2.06 10.48
C LEU A 12 -2.00 3.55 10.31
N VAL A 13 -1.24 3.91 9.28
CA VAL A 13 -0.88 5.30 9.01
C VAL A 13 -2.11 6.14 8.63
N GLU A 14 -3.01 5.60 7.81
CA GLU A 14 -4.27 6.27 7.47
C GLU A 14 -5.18 6.42 8.70
N ALA A 15 -5.13 5.49 9.66
CA ALA A 15 -5.85 5.62 10.93
C ALA A 15 -5.26 6.69 11.86
N VAL A 16 -3.93 6.90 11.82
CA VAL A 16 -3.28 7.98 12.56
C VAL A 16 -3.62 9.35 11.96
N ILE A 17 -3.58 9.47 10.64
CA ILE A 17 -3.88 10.73 9.94
C ILE A 17 -5.36 11.07 10.04
N GLN A 18 -6.23 10.07 9.82
CA GLN A 18 -7.68 10.25 9.86
C GLN A 18 -8.33 9.19 10.76
N PRO A 19 -8.44 9.48 12.07
CA PRO A 19 -8.99 8.52 13.04
C PRO A 19 -10.46 8.23 12.78
N ASN A 20 -11.20 9.21 12.25
CA ASN A 20 -12.61 9.04 11.91
C ASN A 20 -12.77 8.17 10.64
N LEU A 21 -13.36 6.99 10.81
CA LEU A 21 -13.58 6.02 9.73
C LEU A 21 -14.48 6.57 8.60
N ALA A 22 -15.56 7.28 8.93
CA ALA A 22 -16.47 7.82 7.93
C ALA A 22 -15.77 8.82 7.01
N ASN A 23 -14.96 9.71 7.60
CA ASN A 23 -14.16 10.66 6.82
C ASN A 23 -13.08 9.94 6.00
N ARG A 24 -12.48 8.87 6.53
CA ARG A 24 -11.45 8.10 5.82
C ARG A 24 -12.03 7.42 4.57
N VAL A 25 -13.23 6.85 4.67
CA VAL A 25 -13.97 6.28 3.54
C VAL A 25 -14.36 7.36 2.54
N GLU A 26 -14.86 8.51 3.02
CA GLU A 26 -15.15 9.67 2.15
C GLU A 26 -13.90 10.11 1.37
N ASP A 27 -12.75 10.22 2.03
CA ASP A 27 -11.49 10.64 1.42
C ASP A 27 -10.99 9.62 0.39
N MET A 28 -11.16 8.31 0.65
CA MET A 28 -10.84 7.26 -0.32
C MET A 28 -11.68 7.40 -1.59
N VAL A 29 -12.99 7.64 -1.46
CA VAL A 29 -13.90 7.82 -2.60
C VAL A 29 -13.56 9.10 -3.38
N LEU A 30 -13.34 10.21 -2.67
CA LEU A 30 -12.99 11.49 -3.28
C LEU A 30 -11.66 11.43 -4.03
N LYS A 31 -10.64 10.79 -3.44
CA LYS A 31 -9.35 10.55 -4.13
C LYS A 31 -9.54 9.74 -5.41
N GLY A 32 -10.45 8.77 -5.43
CA GLY A 32 -10.78 8.02 -6.65
C GLY A 32 -11.45 8.84 -7.75
N LEU A 33 -11.96 10.02 -7.44
CA LEU A 33 -12.59 10.97 -8.36
C LEU A 33 -11.70 12.21 -8.63
N ASP A 34 -10.42 12.17 -8.25
CA ASP A 34 -9.47 13.30 -8.28
C ASP A 34 -9.99 14.54 -7.55
N ARG A 35 -10.75 14.33 -6.48
CA ARG A 35 -11.26 15.39 -5.60
C ARG A 35 -10.63 15.27 -4.22
N LYS A 36 -10.41 16.42 -3.57
CA LYS A 36 -9.96 16.49 -2.18
C LYS A 36 -10.90 17.38 -1.38
N LYS A 37 -11.26 16.94 -0.18
CA LYS A 37 -12.01 17.73 0.78
C LYS A 37 -11.05 18.18 1.87
N GLU A 38 -10.75 19.46 1.88
CA GLU A 38 -9.95 20.04 2.96
C GLU A 38 -10.83 20.19 4.20
N ARG A 39 -10.33 19.66 5.32
CA ARG A 39 -10.98 19.80 6.62
C ARG A 39 -10.05 20.59 7.52
N THR A 40 -10.59 21.60 8.17
CA THR A 40 -9.86 22.31 9.22
C THR A 40 -9.61 21.34 10.38
N PRO A 41 -8.36 21.18 10.84
CA PRO A 41 -8.05 20.34 12.01
C PRO A 41 -8.87 20.77 13.23
N VAL A 42 -9.19 19.82 14.10
CA VAL A 42 -10.01 20.08 15.30
C VAL A 42 -9.28 21.05 16.23
N GLU A 43 -7.96 20.98 16.26
CA GLU A 43 -7.04 21.85 16.99
C GLU A 43 -7.21 23.31 16.56
N GLU A 44 -7.33 23.57 15.26
CA GLU A 44 -7.49 24.93 14.74
C GLU A 44 -8.89 25.48 15.06
N GLN A 45 -9.93 24.66 14.88
CA GLN A 45 -11.31 25.06 15.22
C GLN A 45 -11.44 25.41 16.72
N PHE A 46 -10.79 24.61 17.57
CA PHE A 46 -10.75 24.85 19.00
C PHE A 46 -9.92 26.11 19.34
N GLY A 47 -8.76 26.27 18.70
CA GLY A 47 -7.91 27.43 18.86
C GLY A 47 -8.60 28.74 18.49
N ASP A 48 -9.29 28.79 17.35
CA ASP A 48 -10.05 29.94 16.88
C ASP A 48 -11.17 30.30 17.86
N SER A 49 -11.88 29.29 18.38
CA SER A 49 -12.93 29.49 19.37
C SER A 49 -12.39 30.07 20.68
N LEU A 50 -11.25 29.57 21.18
CA LEU A 50 -10.59 30.08 22.39
C LEU A 50 -10.14 31.54 22.22
N VAL A 51 -9.52 31.86 21.09
CA VAL A 51 -9.09 33.23 20.80
C VAL A 51 -10.28 34.17 20.68
N ARG A 52 -11.36 33.74 19.99
CA ARG A 52 -12.58 34.54 19.84
C ARG A 52 -13.22 34.85 21.20
N ILE A 53 -13.51 33.81 21.98
CA ILE A 53 -14.16 33.97 23.30
C ILE A 53 -13.26 34.77 24.25
N GLY A 54 -11.94 34.52 24.23
CA GLY A 54 -10.99 35.28 25.03
C GLY A 54 -10.95 36.77 24.68
N LYS A 55 -11.10 37.13 23.40
CA LYS A 55 -11.22 38.54 22.98
C LYS A 55 -12.54 39.17 23.43
N GLU A 56 -13.64 38.43 23.33
CA GLU A 56 -14.98 38.89 23.73
C GLU A 56 -15.11 39.11 25.24
N LEU A 57 -14.45 38.29 26.06
CA LEU A 57 -14.40 38.43 27.53
C LEU A 57 -13.68 39.71 27.99
N GLY A 58 -12.80 40.28 27.16
CA GLY A 58 -12.05 41.51 27.46
C GLY A 58 -10.90 41.34 28.46
N GLN A 59 -10.01 42.34 28.50
CA GLN A 59 -8.76 42.31 29.30
C GLN A 59 -8.98 42.34 30.83
N SER A 60 -10.20 42.63 31.29
CA SER A 60 -10.58 42.66 32.69
C SER A 60 -10.75 41.26 33.30
N SER A 61 -10.92 40.22 32.47
CA SER A 61 -11.01 38.83 32.93
C SER A 61 -9.61 38.18 32.92
N PRO A 62 -9.08 37.73 34.06
CA PRO A 62 -7.79 37.03 34.09
C PRO A 62 -7.79 35.76 33.21
N ASN A 63 -8.95 35.13 33.06
CA ASN A 63 -9.14 33.93 32.23
C ASN A 63 -9.06 34.24 30.73
N ALA A 64 -9.41 35.45 30.29
CA ALA A 64 -9.36 35.84 28.88
C ALA A 64 -7.94 35.73 28.30
N SER A 65 -6.94 36.19 29.07
CA SER A 65 -5.53 36.12 28.66
C SER A 65 -5.02 34.68 28.53
N ALA A 66 -5.48 33.77 29.40
CA ALA A 66 -5.14 32.36 29.34
C ALA A 66 -5.79 31.69 28.12
N MET A 67 -7.07 31.96 27.86
CA MET A 67 -7.78 31.42 26.69
C MET A 67 -7.09 31.83 25.37
N ILE A 68 -6.69 33.08 25.23
CA ILE A 68 -5.98 33.56 24.03
C ILE A 68 -4.65 32.81 23.86
N LYS A 69 -3.85 32.66 24.93
CA LYS A 69 -2.58 31.92 24.87
C LYS A 69 -2.79 30.45 24.51
N CYS A 70 -3.77 29.79 25.12
CA CYS A 70 -4.13 28.41 24.78
C CYS A 70 -4.56 28.28 23.32
N GLY A 71 -5.35 29.23 22.82
CA GLY A 71 -5.79 29.22 21.43
C GLY A 71 -4.64 29.42 20.43
N GLN A 72 -3.67 30.27 20.75
CA GLN A 72 -2.44 30.42 19.94
C GLN A 72 -1.61 29.13 19.92
N ALA A 73 -1.47 28.44 21.05
CA ALA A 73 -0.77 27.16 21.10
C ALA A 73 -1.49 26.08 20.28
N GLN A 74 -2.83 26.05 20.32
CA GLN A 74 -3.66 25.15 19.51
C GLN A 74 -3.53 25.43 18.00
N ALA A 75 -3.44 26.69 17.59
CA ALA A 75 -3.18 27.05 16.20
C ALA A 75 -1.81 26.54 15.71
N LEU A 76 -0.77 26.60 16.55
CA LEU A 76 0.54 26.01 16.23
C LEU A 76 0.47 24.49 16.11
N LEU A 77 -0.27 23.83 17.00
CA LEU A 77 -0.49 22.38 16.95
C LEU A 77 -1.21 21.97 15.67
N GLY A 78 -2.28 22.68 15.29
CA GLY A 78 -3.01 22.43 14.05
C GLY A 78 -2.16 22.59 12.79
N LYS A 79 -1.31 23.62 12.75
CA LYS A 79 -0.34 23.80 11.67
C LYS A 79 0.65 22.63 11.60
N ALA A 80 1.20 22.21 12.75
CA ALA A 80 2.11 21.07 12.81
C ALA A 80 1.43 19.77 12.35
N ALA A 81 0.18 19.55 12.75
CA ALA A 81 -0.62 18.40 12.32
C ALA A 81 -0.83 18.38 10.80
N ARG A 82 -1.15 19.53 10.19
CA ARG A 82 -1.26 19.65 8.71
C ARG A 82 0.06 19.29 8.02
N THR A 83 1.17 19.87 8.46
CA THR A 83 2.48 19.58 7.88
C THR A 83 2.87 18.10 8.02
N MET A 84 2.59 17.49 9.17
CA MET A 84 2.78 16.05 9.39
C MET A 84 1.92 15.22 8.43
N GLN A 85 0.63 15.54 8.31
CA GLN A 85 -0.30 14.85 7.42
C GLN A 85 0.15 14.92 5.95
N GLU A 86 0.52 16.12 5.48
CA GLU A 86 1.01 16.33 4.13
C GLU A 86 2.32 15.57 3.86
N GLY A 87 3.28 15.63 4.78
CA GLY A 87 4.55 14.91 4.65
C GLY A 87 4.36 13.39 4.61
N ILE A 88 3.45 12.86 5.43
CA ILE A 88 3.15 11.42 5.42
C ILE A 88 2.45 11.02 4.12
N GLU A 89 1.48 11.81 3.63
CA GLU A 89 0.72 11.50 2.42
C GLU A 89 1.59 11.54 1.16
N CYS A 90 2.36 12.62 0.97
CA CYS A 90 3.18 12.89 -0.21
C CYS A 90 4.55 12.19 -0.22
N SER A 91 4.87 11.41 0.81
CA SER A 91 6.13 10.66 0.84
C SER A 91 5.86 9.21 1.22
N TYR A 92 5.50 8.96 2.47
CA TYR A 92 5.44 7.59 2.98
C TYR A 92 4.28 6.78 2.39
N LEU A 93 3.07 7.33 2.40
CA LEU A 93 1.89 6.64 1.84
C LEU A 93 1.97 6.50 0.32
N GLU A 94 2.47 7.53 -0.38
CA GLU A 94 2.69 7.46 -1.82
C GLU A 94 3.67 6.34 -2.18
N TRP A 95 4.82 6.26 -1.49
CA TRP A 95 5.79 5.20 -1.68
C TRP A 95 5.17 3.80 -1.45
N LEU A 96 4.51 3.58 -0.31
CA LEU A 96 3.89 2.28 0.02
C LEU A 96 2.85 1.86 -1.04
N ARG A 97 2.01 2.80 -1.49
CA ARG A 97 0.99 2.53 -2.52
C ARG A 97 1.61 2.25 -3.88
N ASN A 98 2.67 2.97 -4.25
CA ASN A 98 3.40 2.73 -5.49
C ASN A 98 4.06 1.35 -5.48
N PHE A 99 4.72 0.97 -4.39
CA PHE A 99 5.30 -0.37 -4.22
C PHE A 99 4.26 -1.50 -4.38
N LEU A 100 3.05 -1.33 -3.84
CA LEU A 100 1.96 -2.30 -4.05
C LEU A 100 1.51 -2.37 -5.51
N LYS A 101 1.35 -1.22 -6.17
CA LYS A 101 0.86 -1.15 -7.56
C LYS A 101 1.89 -1.62 -8.58
N SER A 102 3.18 -1.52 -8.28
CA SER A 102 4.28 -1.88 -9.18
C SER A 102 4.92 -3.22 -8.80
N SER A 103 5.87 -3.23 -7.87
CA SER A 103 6.77 -4.35 -7.58
C SER A 103 6.01 -5.57 -7.04
N VAL A 104 5.02 -5.37 -6.17
CA VAL A 104 4.19 -6.47 -5.65
C VAL A 104 3.28 -7.06 -6.73
N ARG A 105 2.69 -6.21 -7.57
CA ARG A 105 1.83 -6.67 -8.67
C ARG A 105 2.61 -7.54 -9.65
N VAL A 106 3.79 -7.11 -10.08
CA VAL A 106 4.65 -7.87 -11.00
C VAL A 106 5.12 -9.18 -10.34
N ALA A 107 5.55 -9.14 -9.08
CA ALA A 107 5.93 -10.34 -8.35
C ALA A 107 4.79 -11.36 -8.22
N SER A 108 3.55 -10.89 -8.04
CA SER A 108 2.38 -11.78 -7.96
C SER A 108 2.11 -12.43 -9.31
N GLN A 109 2.15 -11.65 -10.41
CA GLN A 109 1.95 -12.18 -11.76
C GLN A 109 2.99 -13.24 -12.14
N GLU A 110 4.26 -13.04 -11.81
CA GLU A 110 5.32 -14.01 -12.10
C GLU A 110 5.15 -15.32 -11.31
N ARG A 111 4.64 -15.23 -10.07
CA ARG A 111 4.30 -16.42 -9.29
C ARG A 111 3.13 -17.20 -9.92
N ASP A 112 2.10 -16.51 -10.37
CA ASP A 112 0.96 -17.15 -11.06
C ASP A 112 1.41 -17.82 -12.37
N ASN A 113 2.28 -17.16 -13.13
CA ASN A 113 2.88 -17.74 -14.35
C ASN A 113 3.71 -18.99 -14.05
N LEU A 114 4.49 -18.97 -12.97
CA LEU A 114 5.27 -20.12 -12.52
C LEU A 114 4.37 -21.29 -12.11
N ASP A 115 3.30 -21.02 -11.37
CA ASP A 115 2.34 -22.05 -10.95
C ASP A 115 1.63 -22.67 -12.16
N ASN A 116 1.28 -21.88 -13.18
CA ASN A 116 0.70 -22.40 -14.43
C ASN A 116 1.67 -23.34 -15.15
N LEU A 117 2.93 -22.93 -15.34
CA LEU A 117 3.94 -23.78 -15.98
C LEU A 117 4.28 -25.03 -15.15
N ARG A 118 4.19 -24.96 -13.82
CA ARG A 118 4.29 -26.13 -12.93
C ARG A 118 3.20 -27.14 -13.24
N LEU A 119 1.95 -26.69 -13.40
CA LEU A 119 0.81 -27.54 -13.72
C LEU A 119 0.92 -28.16 -15.12
N ASP A 120 1.40 -27.40 -16.11
CA ASP A 120 1.66 -27.93 -17.46
C ASP A 120 2.73 -29.02 -17.46
N LEU A 121 3.82 -28.82 -16.70
CA LEU A 121 4.88 -29.81 -16.51
C LEU A 121 4.35 -31.08 -15.81
N ASP A 122 3.55 -30.91 -14.75
CA ASP A 122 2.92 -32.03 -14.03
C ASP A 122 1.98 -32.84 -14.96
N ARG A 123 1.24 -32.14 -15.83
CA ARG A 123 0.39 -32.74 -16.84
C ARG A 123 1.19 -33.53 -17.88
N ALA A 124 2.25 -32.95 -18.43
CA ALA A 124 3.13 -33.61 -19.40
C ALA A 124 3.77 -34.88 -18.80
N LYS A 125 4.27 -34.80 -17.56
CA LYS A 125 4.82 -35.96 -16.83
C LYS A 125 3.77 -37.05 -16.60
N THR A 126 2.52 -36.67 -16.35
CA THR A 126 1.41 -37.62 -16.18
C THR A 126 1.05 -38.32 -17.49
N LEU A 127 1.04 -37.58 -18.62
CA LEU A 127 0.81 -38.16 -19.94
C LEU A 127 1.91 -39.16 -20.33
N LEU A 128 3.18 -38.80 -20.09
CA LEU A 128 4.32 -39.71 -20.33
C LEU A 128 4.18 -41.02 -19.54
N LYS A 129 3.76 -40.96 -18.27
CA LYS A 129 3.51 -42.16 -17.45
C LYS A 129 2.41 -43.06 -18.01
N ARG A 130 1.46 -42.51 -18.79
CA ARG A 130 0.34 -43.25 -19.38
C ARG A 130 0.65 -43.81 -20.79
N ALA A 131 1.64 -43.27 -21.49
CA ALA A 131 1.98 -43.65 -22.87
C ALA A 131 2.82 -44.94 -23.02
N LYS A 132 2.84 -45.82 -22.00
CA LYS A 132 3.82 -46.92 -21.87
C LYS A 132 3.83 -47.94 -23.03
N ASP A 133 2.70 -48.13 -23.71
CA ASP A 133 2.53 -49.23 -24.68
C ASP A 133 2.72 -48.82 -26.15
N ASP A 134 2.97 -47.53 -26.42
CA ASP A 134 3.11 -47.00 -27.78
C ASP A 134 4.39 -46.17 -27.88
N ALA A 135 5.39 -46.72 -28.58
CA ALA A 135 6.73 -46.13 -28.70
C ALA A 135 6.70 -44.74 -29.36
N ALA A 136 5.85 -44.53 -30.36
CA ALA A 136 5.71 -43.24 -31.04
C ALA A 136 5.05 -42.20 -30.12
N LYS A 137 3.99 -42.58 -29.39
CA LYS A 137 3.37 -41.70 -28.38
C LYS A 137 4.29 -41.39 -27.21
N LYS A 138 5.11 -42.37 -26.79
CA LYS A 138 6.09 -42.19 -25.73
C LYS A 138 7.14 -41.15 -26.11
N GLN A 139 7.71 -41.25 -27.32
CA GLN A 139 8.69 -40.27 -27.81
C GLN A 139 8.10 -38.86 -27.90
N ALA A 140 6.86 -38.71 -28.37
CA ALA A 140 6.18 -37.42 -28.40
C ALA A 140 5.95 -36.84 -26.98
N CYS A 141 5.56 -37.68 -26.01
CA CYS A 141 5.39 -37.25 -24.61
C CYS A 141 6.72 -36.88 -23.95
N GLU A 142 7.82 -37.56 -24.28
CA GLU A 142 9.17 -37.22 -23.78
C GLU A 142 9.61 -35.85 -24.28
N GLN A 143 9.36 -35.53 -25.56
CA GLN A 143 9.60 -34.20 -26.12
C GLN A 143 8.77 -33.12 -25.39
N GLN A 144 7.47 -33.36 -25.20
CA GLN A 144 6.60 -32.42 -24.47
C GLN A 144 7.06 -32.18 -23.02
N VAL A 145 7.51 -33.23 -22.32
CA VAL A 145 8.08 -33.08 -20.96
C VAL A 145 9.36 -32.25 -21.00
N SER A 146 10.24 -32.47 -21.99
CA SER A 146 11.48 -31.70 -22.14
C SER A 146 11.21 -30.20 -22.39
N GLU A 147 10.24 -29.90 -23.28
CA GLU A 147 9.82 -28.53 -23.59
C GLU A 147 9.20 -27.85 -22.37
N ALA A 148 8.24 -28.51 -21.71
CA ALA A 148 7.60 -28.00 -20.50
C ALA A 148 8.61 -27.78 -19.36
N GLN A 149 9.58 -28.68 -19.20
CA GLN A 149 10.64 -28.55 -18.20
C GLN A 149 11.51 -27.33 -18.49
N THR A 150 11.92 -27.13 -19.74
CA THR A 150 12.71 -25.96 -20.17
C THR A 150 11.98 -24.65 -19.89
N LEU A 151 10.68 -24.59 -20.20
CA LEU A 151 9.86 -23.41 -19.92
C LEU A 151 9.72 -23.14 -18.43
N PHE A 152 9.47 -24.19 -17.63
CA PHE A 152 9.36 -24.10 -16.18
C PHE A 152 10.67 -23.63 -15.52
N ASP A 153 11.81 -24.16 -15.93
CA ASP A 153 13.12 -23.78 -15.38
C ASP A 153 13.47 -22.32 -15.72
N ARG A 154 13.17 -21.89 -16.97
CA ARG A 154 13.31 -20.49 -17.37
C ARG A 154 12.41 -19.57 -16.54
N GLN A 155 11.17 -19.98 -16.27
CA GLN A 155 10.24 -19.21 -15.45
C GLN A 155 10.66 -19.17 -13.97
N CYS A 156 11.25 -20.25 -13.43
CA CYS A 156 11.82 -20.25 -12.08
C CYS A 156 12.86 -19.15 -11.92
N GLU A 157 13.80 -19.06 -12.86
CA GLU A 157 14.86 -18.05 -12.85
C GLU A 157 14.30 -16.62 -13.00
N ALA A 158 13.32 -16.43 -13.89
CA ALA A 158 12.65 -15.13 -14.06
C ALA A 158 11.93 -14.70 -12.78
N THR A 159 11.14 -15.61 -12.20
CA THR A 159 10.37 -15.36 -10.97
C THR A 159 11.29 -15.05 -9.81
N LYS A 160 12.41 -15.79 -9.66
CA LYS A 160 13.41 -15.55 -8.62
C LYS A 160 13.97 -14.14 -8.69
N ARG A 161 14.41 -13.69 -9.88
CA ARG A 161 14.94 -12.33 -10.07
C ARG A 161 13.91 -11.25 -9.75
N VAL A 162 12.65 -11.45 -10.15
CA VAL A 162 11.58 -10.49 -9.86
C VAL A 162 11.28 -10.44 -8.37
N LEU A 163 11.28 -11.58 -7.69
CA LEU A 163 11.11 -11.63 -6.24
C LEU A 163 12.25 -10.90 -5.52
N GLU A 164 13.50 -11.18 -5.88
CA GLU A 164 14.69 -10.48 -5.35
C GLU A 164 14.65 -8.98 -5.62
N LYS A 165 14.21 -8.55 -6.81
CA LYS A 165 13.98 -7.14 -7.11
C LYS A 165 12.90 -6.54 -6.21
N CYS A 166 11.77 -7.22 -6.04
CA CYS A 166 10.70 -6.78 -5.16
C CYS A 166 11.15 -6.65 -3.69
N ILE A 167 12.09 -7.49 -3.26
CA ILE A 167 12.77 -7.34 -1.96
C ILE A 167 13.56 -6.02 -1.92
N SER A 168 14.40 -5.81 -2.93
CA SER A 168 15.29 -4.66 -3.05
C SER A 168 14.52 -3.34 -3.12
N ASP A 169 13.47 -3.28 -3.95
CA ASP A 169 12.61 -2.10 -4.13
C ASP A 169 11.96 -1.67 -2.80
N PHE A 170 11.64 -2.62 -1.92
CA PHE A 170 11.11 -2.32 -0.60
C PHE A 170 12.18 -1.80 0.38
N HIS A 171 13.44 -2.22 0.25
CA HIS A 171 14.51 -1.79 1.15
C HIS A 171 15.10 -0.43 0.75
N ASN A 172 15.05 -0.07 -0.53
CA ASN A 172 15.70 1.11 -1.08
C ASN A 172 14.73 2.27 -1.38
N GLY A 173 13.44 2.08 -1.18
CA GLY A 173 12.43 3.09 -1.45
C GLY A 173 12.01 3.88 -0.23
#